data_AF-A0A5M4AUJ7-F1
#
_entry.id   AF-A0A5M4AUJ7-F1
#
_cell.length_a   1.000
_cell.length_b   1.000
_cell.length_c   1.000
_cell.angle_alpha   90.00
_cell.angle_beta   90.00
_cell.angle_gamma   90.00
#
_symmetry.space_group_name_H-M   'P 1'
#
loop_
_entity.id
_entity.type
_entity.pdbx_description
1 polymer ?
#
loop_
_entity_poly.entity_id
_entity_poly.type
_entity_poly.pdbx_seq_one_letter_code
_entity_poly.pdbx_strand_id
1 'polypeptide(L)'
;MRKLSIATTLLFIVSILFVGPVSAKTIQGQSNSTLGTYQVKEIAPVKIGGEELQAYQLSYENSENPITILVDKTAKCSNYIVRSKNFEVRYVCNRHGFGAKLVNGKFQRFDPTVNSYYLNEKALENQGKLSTKQLSDEEALGLIAAYFPSLAKDVKFLM
;
A
#
# COMPACT_ATOMS: atom_id res chain seq x y z
N MET A 1 44.81 47.73 -39.89
CA MET A 1 44.60 46.46 -40.62
C MET A 1 45.03 45.30 -39.72
N ARG A 2 44.10 44.35 -39.48
CA ARG A 2 44.24 42.93 -39.05
C ARG A 2 45.62 42.49 -38.49
N LYS A 3 45.70 41.79 -37.35
CA LYS A 3 45.17 40.43 -37.16
C LYS A 3 44.85 40.08 -35.70
N LEU A 4 43.85 39.22 -35.62
CA LEU A 4 43.18 38.54 -34.53
C LEU A 4 44.11 37.51 -33.84
N SER A 5 44.02 37.36 -32.51
CA SER A 5 44.36 36.10 -31.82
C SER A 5 43.31 35.87 -30.72
N ILE A 6 42.34 35.02 -31.03
CA ILE A 6 41.31 34.54 -30.11
C ILE A 6 41.80 33.21 -29.56
N ALA A 7 42.14 33.16 -28.27
CA ALA A 7 42.30 31.91 -27.53
C ALA A 7 41.13 31.82 -26.55
N THR A 8 40.07 31.12 -26.96
CA THR A 8 38.90 30.85 -26.11
C THR A 8 39.02 29.43 -25.57
N THR A 9 39.54 29.30 -24.36
CA THR A 9 39.52 28.03 -23.62
C THR A 9 38.13 27.88 -22.99
N LEU A 10 37.23 27.14 -23.63
CA LEU A 10 35.97 26.71 -23.02
C LEU A 10 36.24 25.51 -22.09
N LEU A 11 36.25 25.76 -20.79
CA LEU A 11 36.20 24.72 -19.77
C LEU A 11 34.75 24.25 -19.62
N PHE A 12 34.37 23.15 -20.27
CA PHE A 12 33.07 22.50 -20.02
C PHE A 12 33.17 21.67 -18.73
N ILE A 13 32.68 22.22 -17.62
CA ILE A 13 32.40 21.43 -16.41
C ILE A 13 31.06 20.73 -16.63
N VAL A 14 31.10 19.45 -17.00
CA VAL A 14 29.91 18.60 -17.01
C VAL A 14 29.72 18.08 -15.59
N SER A 15 28.86 18.74 -14.82
CA SER A 15 28.34 18.20 -13.57
C SER A 15 27.29 17.12 -13.89
N ILE A 16 27.74 15.87 -13.98
CA ILE A 16 26.83 14.72 -14.00
C ILE A 16 26.18 14.64 -12.63
N LEU A 17 24.97 15.18 -12.50
CA LEU A 17 24.08 14.87 -11.38
C LEU A 17 23.68 13.40 -11.53
N PHE A 18 24.42 12.50 -10.86
CA PHE A 18 23.94 11.16 -10.58
C PHE A 18 22.74 11.27 -9.65
N VAL A 19 21.56 11.45 -10.22
CA VAL A 19 20.30 11.13 -9.53
C VAL A 19 20.22 9.61 -9.55
N GLY A 20 20.80 8.95 -8.55
CA GLY A 20 20.56 7.53 -8.34
C GLY A 20 19.06 7.28 -8.20
N PRO A 21 18.53 6.10 -8.58
CA PRO A 21 17.12 5.80 -8.37
C PRO A 21 16.83 5.99 -6.89
N VAL A 22 15.89 6.89 -6.58
CA VAL A 22 15.32 6.97 -5.24
C VAL A 22 14.70 5.60 -4.98
N SER A 23 15.40 4.76 -4.22
CA SER A 23 14.89 3.45 -3.80
C SER A 23 13.60 3.70 -3.06
N ALA A 24 12.46 3.48 -3.73
CA ALA A 24 11.17 3.50 -3.10
C ALA A 24 11.20 2.52 -1.93
N LYS A 25 10.90 3.00 -0.73
CA LYS A 25 10.91 2.18 0.49
C LYS A 25 10.02 0.96 0.25
N THR A 26 10.63 -0.21 0.27
CA THR A 26 9.95 -1.47 0.01
C THR A 26 9.88 -2.25 1.31
N ILE A 27 8.67 -2.59 1.75
CA ILE A 27 8.44 -3.39 2.96
C ILE A 27 8.29 -4.85 2.51
N GLN A 28 8.97 -5.77 3.18
CA GLN A 28 8.93 -7.20 2.86
C GLN A 28 8.80 -8.03 4.14
N GLY A 29 8.21 -9.21 4.01
CA GLY A 29 8.05 -10.15 5.12
C GLY A 29 7.35 -11.43 4.70
N GLN A 30 7.06 -12.30 5.65
CA GLN A 30 6.31 -13.53 5.39
C GLN A 30 4.81 -13.29 5.60
N SER A 31 3.99 -13.77 4.66
CA SER A 31 2.55 -13.85 4.92
C SER A 31 2.26 -15.04 5.83
N ASN A 32 1.23 -14.95 6.66
CA ASN A 32 0.76 -16.08 7.46
C ASN A 32 -0.14 -17.01 6.61
N SER A 33 0.29 -17.33 5.38
CA SER A 33 -0.51 -18.05 4.40
C SER A 33 0.35 -18.77 3.36
N THR A 34 -0.29 -19.57 2.50
CA THR A 34 0.37 -20.23 1.37
C THR A 34 0.80 -19.27 0.25
N LEU A 35 0.46 -17.98 0.34
CA LEU A 35 0.89 -16.96 -0.63
C LEU A 35 2.38 -16.60 -0.52
N GLY A 36 3.07 -17.06 0.54
CA GLY A 36 4.51 -16.91 0.68
C GLY A 36 4.94 -15.51 1.12
N THR A 37 6.10 -15.08 0.63
CA THR A 37 6.67 -13.76 0.95
C THR A 37 5.81 -12.64 0.37
N TYR A 38 5.63 -11.54 1.10
CA TYR A 38 4.97 -10.34 0.61
C TYR A 38 5.95 -9.22 0.31
N GLN A 39 5.53 -8.32 -0.58
CA GLN A 39 6.21 -7.07 -0.87
C GLN A 39 5.20 -5.94 -0.99
N VAL A 40 5.44 -4.84 -0.27
CA VAL A 40 4.65 -3.60 -0.37
C VAL A 40 5.52 -2.51 -0.99
N LYS A 41 5.06 -1.93 -2.10
CA LYS A 41 5.72 -0.84 -2.82
C LYS A 41 4.78 0.34 -2.96
N GLU A 42 5.31 1.55 -2.76
CA GLU A 42 4.57 2.76 -3.08
C GLU A 42 4.34 2.86 -4.59
N ILE A 43 3.14 3.30 -4.98
CA ILE A 43 2.74 3.53 -6.37
C ILE A 43 2.18 4.93 -6.52
N ALA A 44 1.85 5.32 -7.75
CA ALA A 44 1.23 6.62 -8.02
C ALA A 44 -0.05 6.82 -7.17
N PRO A 45 -0.27 8.03 -6.61
CA PRO A 45 -1.48 8.33 -5.85
C PRO A 45 -2.76 8.04 -6.63
N VAL A 46 -3.82 7.63 -5.92
CA VAL A 46 -5.12 7.29 -6.51
C VAL A 46 -6.16 8.34 -6.13
N LYS A 47 -6.91 8.83 -7.12
CA LYS A 47 -8.01 9.78 -6.91
C LYS A 47 -9.30 9.07 -6.50
N ILE A 48 -9.88 9.44 -5.36
CA ILE A 48 -11.21 9.01 -4.94
C ILE A 48 -11.99 10.22 -4.43
N GLY A 49 -13.17 10.48 -5.01
CA GLY A 49 -14.04 11.57 -4.55
C GLY A 49 -13.42 12.96 -4.61
N GLY A 50 -12.46 13.18 -5.52
CA GLY A 50 -11.72 14.45 -5.65
C GLY A 50 -10.47 14.57 -4.77
N GLU A 51 -10.20 13.59 -3.90
CA GLU A 51 -9.00 13.56 -3.06
C GLU A 51 -7.93 12.64 -3.68
N GLU A 52 -6.67 13.07 -3.67
CA GLU A 52 -5.52 12.22 -4.02
C GLU A 52 -5.03 11.49 -2.77
N LEU A 53 -5.08 10.15 -2.82
CA LEU A 53 -4.66 9.29 -1.72
C LEU A 53 -3.33 8.63 -2.05
N GLN A 54 -2.43 8.62 -1.08
CA GLN A 54 -1.21 7.82 -1.14
C GLN A 54 -1.60 6.34 -1.30
N ALA A 55 -0.89 5.63 -2.18
CA ALA A 55 -1.24 4.28 -2.57
C ALA A 55 -0.02 3.36 -2.57
N TYR A 56 -0.26 2.11 -2.22
CA TYR A 56 0.72 1.04 -2.28
C TYR A 56 0.16 -0.15 -3.05
N GLN A 57 1.06 -0.89 -3.68
CA GLN A 57 0.81 -2.21 -4.23
C GLN A 57 1.40 -3.25 -3.29
N LEU A 58 0.56 -4.17 -2.84
CA LEU A 58 0.91 -5.37 -2.10
C LEU A 58 0.88 -6.56 -3.07
N SER A 59 2.02 -7.21 -3.22
CA SER A 59 2.18 -8.43 -4.00
C SER A 59 2.63 -9.57 -3.10
N TYR A 60 2.24 -10.78 -3.45
CA TYR A 60 2.73 -12.00 -2.81
C TYR A 60 3.51 -12.85 -3.81
N GLU A 61 4.44 -13.66 -3.31
CA GLU A 61 5.29 -14.55 -4.10
C GLU A 61 4.47 -15.55 -4.94
N ASN A 62 3.42 -16.14 -4.36
CA ASN A 62 2.61 -17.17 -5.01
C ASN A 62 1.24 -16.63 -5.51
N SER A 63 1.20 -15.37 -5.93
CA SER A 63 -0.02 -14.72 -6.47
C SER A 63 0.32 -13.80 -7.64
N GLU A 64 -0.46 -13.87 -8.70
CA GLU A 64 -0.36 -12.94 -9.84
C GLU A 64 -1.27 -11.72 -9.67
N ASN A 65 -2.13 -11.73 -8.66
CA ASN A 65 -3.16 -10.72 -8.42
C ASN A 65 -2.72 -9.71 -7.35
N PRO A 66 -2.19 -8.53 -7.73
CA PRO A 66 -1.77 -7.54 -6.76
C PRO A 66 -2.97 -6.92 -6.02
N ILE A 67 -2.71 -6.50 -4.79
CA ILE A 67 -3.67 -5.82 -3.92
C ILE A 67 -3.29 -4.35 -3.81
N THR A 68 -4.28 -3.48 -3.87
CA THR A 68 -4.08 -2.04 -3.68
C THR A 68 -4.37 -1.66 -2.23
N ILE A 69 -3.47 -0.89 -1.63
CA ILE A 69 -3.66 -0.29 -0.30
C ILE A 69 -3.71 1.23 -0.48
N LEU A 70 -4.80 1.87 -0.05
CA LEU A 70 -4.95 3.32 -0.07
C LEU A 70 -4.87 3.87 1.34
N VAL A 71 -4.15 4.97 1.52
CA VAL A 71 -3.99 5.62 2.83
C VAL A 71 -4.97 6.78 2.96
N ASP A 72 -5.86 6.66 3.94
CA ASP A 72 -6.76 7.73 4.38
C ASP A 72 -6.18 8.34 5.66
N LYS A 73 -5.40 9.42 5.51
CA LYS A 73 -4.71 10.09 6.62
C LYS A 73 -5.70 10.86 7.47
N THR A 74 -5.67 10.61 8.78
CA THR A 74 -6.39 11.42 9.78
C THR A 74 -5.39 12.26 10.57
N ALA A 75 -5.88 13.19 11.38
CA ALA A 75 -5.04 14.06 12.21
C ALA A 75 -4.13 13.31 13.21
N LYS A 76 -4.42 12.04 13.54
CA LYS A 76 -3.70 11.28 14.58
C LYS A 76 -2.99 10.03 14.06
N CYS A 77 -3.50 9.43 13.00
CA CYS A 77 -2.92 8.26 12.34
C CYS A 77 -3.64 7.95 11.02
N SER A 78 -3.23 6.89 10.35
CA SER A 78 -3.74 6.53 9.02
C SER A 78 -4.75 5.38 9.10
N ASN A 79 -5.86 5.49 8.36
CA ASN A 79 -6.68 4.35 7.98
C ASN A 79 -6.17 3.80 6.64
N TYR A 80 -6.46 2.54 6.38
CA TYR A 80 -6.01 1.86 5.16
C TYR A 80 -7.17 1.15 4.50
N ILE A 81 -7.41 1.43 3.23
CA ILE A 81 -8.40 0.72 2.43
C ILE A 81 -7.65 -0.29 1.58
N VAL A 82 -7.90 -1.57 1.82
CA VAL A 82 -7.18 -2.68 1.19
C VAL A 82 -8.13 -3.40 0.26
N ARG A 83 -7.77 -3.46 -1.02
CA ARG A 83 -8.65 -3.94 -2.08
C ARG A 83 -7.95 -4.94 -2.97
N SER A 84 -8.50 -6.14 -3.04
CA SER A 84 -8.18 -7.14 -4.05
C SER A 84 -9.12 -7.00 -5.25
N LYS A 85 -8.98 -7.89 -6.23
CA LYS A 85 -9.94 -8.01 -7.34
C LYS A 85 -11.36 -8.35 -6.89
N ASN A 86 -11.51 -9.09 -5.78
CA ASN A 86 -12.77 -9.73 -5.40
C ASN A 86 -13.42 -9.11 -4.15
N PHE A 87 -12.63 -8.52 -3.25
CA PHE A 87 -13.15 -7.97 -2.00
C PHE A 87 -12.30 -6.82 -1.46
N GLU A 88 -12.86 -6.12 -0.48
CA GLU A 88 -12.23 -5.02 0.23
C GLU A 88 -12.48 -5.05 1.74
N VAL A 89 -11.50 -4.55 2.48
CA VAL A 89 -11.62 -4.22 3.91
C VAL A 89 -10.94 -2.89 4.18
N ARG A 90 -11.26 -2.29 5.33
CA ARG A 90 -10.51 -1.14 5.86
C ARG A 90 -9.84 -1.52 7.16
N TYR A 91 -8.60 -1.12 7.34
CA TYR A 91 -7.95 -1.12 8.65
C TYR A 91 -8.07 0.26 9.26
N VAL A 92 -8.56 0.30 10.49
CA VAL A 92 -8.83 1.55 11.20
C VAL A 92 -7.82 1.72 12.30
N CYS A 93 -7.15 2.86 12.29
CA CYS A 93 -6.36 3.29 13.42
C CYS A 93 -7.17 4.23 14.33
N ASN A 94 -7.08 4.01 15.64
CA ASN A 94 -7.59 4.93 16.64
C ASN A 94 -6.73 4.88 17.93
N ARG A 95 -7.14 5.60 18.97
CA ARG A 95 -6.41 5.64 20.25
C ARG A 95 -6.33 4.28 20.96
N HIS A 96 -7.25 3.37 20.67
CA HIS A 96 -7.33 2.04 21.26
C HIS A 96 -6.64 0.96 20.42
N GLY A 97 -6.04 1.34 19.29
CA GLY A 97 -5.19 0.47 18.48
C GLY A 97 -5.54 0.44 17.01
N PHE A 98 -5.36 -0.74 16.41
CA PHE A 98 -5.43 -0.97 14.97
C PHE A 98 -6.14 -2.29 14.66
N GLY A 99 -7.01 -2.32 13.65
CA GLY A 99 -7.71 -3.55 13.25
C GLY A 99 -8.62 -3.40 12.04
N ALA A 100 -9.04 -4.54 11.49
CA ALA A 100 -9.85 -4.64 10.28
C ALA A 100 -11.35 -4.37 10.54
N LYS A 101 -12.02 -3.76 9.55
CA LYS A 101 -13.47 -3.51 9.50
C LYS A 101 -13.94 -3.57 8.04
N LEU A 102 -15.26 -3.66 7.85
CA LEU A 102 -15.87 -3.48 6.53
C LEU A 102 -15.65 -2.06 6.00
N VAL A 103 -15.37 -1.94 4.70
CA VAL A 103 -15.34 -0.63 4.02
C VAL A 103 -16.76 -0.06 3.97
N ASN A 104 -16.87 1.27 4.10
CA ASN A 104 -18.14 1.98 4.03
C ASN A 104 -17.95 3.39 3.43
N GLY A 105 -19.07 4.03 3.09
CA GLY A 105 -19.10 5.42 2.65
C GLY A 105 -18.33 5.64 1.33
N LYS A 106 -17.63 6.79 1.22
CA LYS A 106 -16.96 7.22 -0.02
C LYS A 106 -15.89 6.25 -0.55
N PHE A 107 -15.39 5.35 0.27
CA PHE A 107 -14.38 4.39 -0.13
C PHE A 107 -14.95 3.03 -0.57
N GLN A 108 -16.23 2.77 -0.33
CA GLN A 108 -16.86 1.51 -0.69
C GLN A 108 -16.98 1.39 -2.21
N ARG A 109 -16.43 0.32 -2.77
CA ARG A 109 -16.52 -0.01 -4.19
C ARG A 109 -17.30 -1.29 -4.44
N PHE A 110 -17.24 -2.24 -3.52
CA PHE A 110 -18.01 -3.47 -3.61
C PHE A 110 -19.36 -3.31 -2.93
N ASP A 111 -20.40 -3.91 -3.53
CA ASP A 111 -21.66 -4.12 -2.84
C ASP A 111 -21.40 -4.99 -1.58
N PRO A 112 -22.00 -4.69 -0.41
CA PRO A 112 -21.69 -5.41 0.82
C PRO A 112 -22.02 -6.90 0.74
N THR A 113 -23.07 -7.29 0.01
CA THR A 113 -23.46 -8.68 -0.20
C THR A 113 -22.48 -9.40 -1.11
N VAL A 114 -21.95 -8.72 -2.14
CA VAL A 114 -20.88 -9.27 -2.97
C VAL A 114 -19.59 -9.41 -2.16
N ASN A 115 -19.24 -8.40 -1.36
CA ASN A 115 -18.04 -8.43 -0.53
C ASN A 115 -18.07 -9.60 0.47
N SER A 116 -19.21 -9.84 1.12
CA SER A 116 -19.37 -10.93 2.08
C SER A 116 -19.29 -12.32 1.44
N TYR A 117 -19.52 -12.45 0.13
CA TYR A 117 -19.33 -13.71 -0.58
C TYR A 117 -17.87 -14.19 -0.49
N TYR A 118 -16.91 -13.29 -0.66
CA TYR A 118 -15.47 -13.57 -0.68
C TYR A 118 -14.80 -13.42 0.69
N LEU A 119 -15.39 -12.63 1.60
CA LEU A 119 -14.80 -12.26 2.88
C LEU A 119 -15.06 -13.30 3.98
N ASN A 120 -14.00 -13.74 4.66
CA ASN A 120 -14.08 -14.58 5.85
C ASN A 120 -14.45 -13.73 7.08
N GLU A 121 -15.72 -13.75 7.46
CA GLU A 121 -16.27 -12.95 8.56
C GLU A 121 -15.60 -13.27 9.91
N LYS A 122 -15.33 -14.55 10.18
CA LYS A 122 -14.63 -14.97 11.42
C LYS A 122 -13.21 -14.40 11.47
N ALA A 123 -12.50 -14.40 10.35
CA ALA A 123 -11.17 -13.79 10.28
C ALA A 123 -11.25 -12.26 10.44
N LEU A 124 -12.28 -11.61 9.88
CA LEU A 124 -12.50 -10.18 10.05
C LEU A 124 -12.71 -9.82 11.53
N GLU A 125 -13.55 -10.57 12.25
CA GLU A 125 -13.78 -10.39 13.68
C GLU A 125 -12.49 -10.56 14.49
N ASN A 126 -11.74 -11.64 14.24
CA ASN A 126 -10.46 -11.90 14.91
C ASN A 126 -9.41 -10.81 14.64
N GLN A 127 -9.44 -10.21 13.45
CA GLN A 127 -8.57 -9.11 13.07
C GLN A 127 -9.12 -7.73 13.43
N GLY A 128 -10.30 -7.64 14.05
CA GLY A 128 -10.90 -6.37 14.49
C GLY A 128 -10.03 -5.59 15.48
N LYS A 129 -9.04 -6.27 16.08
CA LYS A 129 -8.01 -5.69 16.95
C LYS A 129 -6.68 -6.45 16.81
N LEU A 130 -5.83 -6.00 15.88
CA LEU A 130 -4.47 -6.53 15.66
C LEU A 130 -3.40 -5.89 16.57
N SER A 131 -3.63 -4.66 17.02
CA SER A 131 -2.74 -3.96 17.95
C SER A 131 -3.57 -3.18 18.95
N THR A 132 -3.04 -3.04 20.17
CA THR A 132 -3.56 -2.13 21.22
C THR A 132 -2.89 -0.76 21.20
N LYS A 133 -1.75 -0.63 20.51
CA LYS A 133 -1.01 0.62 20.34
C LYS A 133 -1.25 1.23 18.95
N GLN A 134 -1.00 2.53 18.85
CA GLN A 134 -0.84 3.18 17.54
C GLN A 134 0.42 2.62 16.85
N LEU A 135 0.32 2.48 15.53
CA LEU A 135 1.37 1.94 14.69
C LEU A 135 1.90 3.02 13.77
N SER A 136 3.19 2.97 13.48
CA SER A 136 3.75 3.65 12.32
C SER A 136 3.14 3.10 11.02
N ASP A 137 3.23 3.86 9.93
CA ASP A 137 2.69 3.41 8.65
C ASP A 137 3.36 2.10 8.18
N GLU A 138 4.67 1.95 8.43
CA GLU A 138 5.40 0.73 8.11
C GLU A 138 4.94 -0.49 8.91
N GLU A 139 4.75 -0.35 10.22
CA GLU A 139 4.20 -1.43 11.07
C GLU A 139 2.78 -1.81 10.62
N ALA A 140 1.93 -0.82 10.31
CA ALA A 140 0.57 -1.05 9.84
C ALA A 140 0.55 -1.80 8.50
N LEU A 141 1.35 -1.35 7.51
CA LEU A 141 1.47 -2.01 6.21
C LEU A 141 1.99 -3.44 6.34
N GLY A 142 2.97 -3.68 7.22
CA GLY A 142 3.48 -5.03 7.50
C GLY A 142 2.41 -5.95 8.10
N LEU A 143 1.62 -5.48 9.07
CA LEU A 143 0.51 -6.26 9.63
C LEU A 143 -0.60 -6.52 8.61
N ILE A 144 -0.97 -5.52 7.80
CA ILE A 144 -1.92 -5.70 6.70
C ILE A 144 -1.43 -6.82 5.79
N ALA A 145 -0.20 -6.71 5.29
CA ALA A 145 0.36 -7.67 4.34
C ALA A 145 0.46 -9.09 4.93
N ALA A 146 0.79 -9.22 6.21
CA ALA A 146 0.91 -10.52 6.87
C ALA A 146 -0.43 -11.23 7.07
N TYR A 147 -1.51 -10.49 7.37
CA TYR A 147 -2.79 -11.06 7.82
C TYR A 147 -3.95 -10.95 6.82
N PHE A 148 -3.86 -10.04 5.85
CA PHE A 148 -4.90 -9.86 4.82
C PHE A 148 -5.31 -11.17 4.10
N PRO A 149 -4.40 -12.11 3.78
CA PRO A 149 -4.79 -13.32 3.05
C PRO A 149 -5.86 -14.16 3.77
N SER A 150 -5.82 -14.19 5.11
CA SER A 150 -6.79 -14.93 5.91
C SER A 150 -8.20 -14.33 5.91
N LEU A 151 -8.35 -13.08 5.43
CA LEU A 151 -9.65 -12.45 5.22
C LEU A 151 -10.36 -12.97 3.97
N ALA A 152 -9.67 -13.67 3.06
CA ALA A 152 -10.35 -14.39 1.99
C ALA A 152 -10.94 -15.71 2.53
N LYS A 153 -12.17 -16.06 2.16
CA LYS A 153 -12.74 -17.39 2.47
C LYS A 153 -11.96 -18.53 1.82
N ASP A 154 -11.46 -18.28 0.61
CA ASP A 154 -10.56 -19.16 -0.12
C ASP A 154 -9.38 -18.33 -0.62
N VAL A 155 -8.16 -18.82 -0.36
CA VAL A 155 -6.92 -18.17 -0.82
C VAL A 155 -6.86 -18.03 -2.33
N LYS A 156 -7.57 -18.88 -3.09
CA LYS A 156 -7.71 -18.79 -4.55
C LYS A 156 -8.34 -17.49 -5.01
N PHE A 157 -9.09 -16.78 -4.16
CA PHE A 157 -9.61 -15.45 -4.49
C PHE A 157 -8.53 -14.37 -4.52
N LEU A 158 -7.32 -14.70 -4.10
CA LEU A 158 -6.14 -13.84 -4.11
C LEU A 158 -5.04 -14.35 -5.03
N MET A 159 -5.20 -15.50 -5.69
CA MET A 159 -4.22 -16.08 -6.62
C MET A 159 -4.49 -15.59 -8.04
#